data_AF-A0A9W4RMV9-F1
#
_entry.id   AF-A0A9W4RMV9-F1
#
_cell.length_a   1.000
_cell.length_b   1.000
_cell.length_c   1.000
_cell.angle_alpha   90.00
_cell.angle_beta   90.00
_cell.angle_gamma   90.00
#
_symmetry.space_group_name_H-M   'P 1'
#
loop_
_entity.id
_entity.type
_entity.pdbx_description
1 polymer ?
#
loop_
_entity_poly.entity_id
_entity_poly.type
_entity_poly.pdbx_seq_one_letter_code
_entity_poly.pdbx_strand_id
1 'polypeptide(L)'
;MDDVESSWVGVAKYDYIFCRYMVVAIADWAKLIQNIYQYVLIPRLNAQAMFFLILFSHLNPGGWVEFQEMGEDNPYTEELAVFKWNRKYLAACDAMGRTARPGSQVESWLRSTGFDNVESQKFKAPSGQWAKDPQLRDVGMICLSQLLDGLEGFTLKLFCGFLGKTQEEMLVMLSNVRKELKSGAAHILVNQ
;
A
#
# COMPACT_ATOMS: atom_id res chain seq x y z
N MET A 1 -6.64 -0.72 -18.97
CA MET A 1 -6.96 0.38 -18.04
C MET A 1 -5.62 0.94 -17.60
N ASP A 2 -5.31 2.16 -17.99
CA ASP A 2 -3.96 2.72 -17.80
C ASP A 2 -3.83 3.43 -16.44
N ASP A 3 -4.94 3.89 -15.88
CA ASP A 3 -5.07 4.44 -14.53
C ASP A 3 -6.27 3.77 -13.83
N VAL A 4 -6.00 3.08 -12.72
CA VAL A 4 -7.02 2.38 -11.94
C VAL A 4 -7.91 3.33 -11.11
N GLU A 5 -7.50 4.59 -10.94
CA GLU A 5 -8.24 5.64 -10.24
C GLU A 5 -9.22 6.38 -11.19
N SER A 6 -9.08 6.19 -12.50
CA SER A 6 -10.02 6.69 -13.51
C SER A 6 -11.33 5.92 -13.44
N SER A 7 -12.43 6.49 -13.96
CA SER A 7 -13.71 5.78 -14.01
C SER A 7 -13.57 4.47 -14.79
N TRP A 8 -14.06 3.39 -14.21
CA TRP A 8 -13.98 2.07 -14.82
C TRP A 8 -15.06 2.01 -15.92
N VAL A 9 -14.64 1.70 -17.15
CA VAL A 9 -15.54 1.66 -18.31
C VAL A 9 -15.97 0.23 -18.60
N GLY A 10 -17.28 -0.02 -18.62
CA GLY A 10 -17.84 -1.33 -18.97
C GLY A 10 -19.00 -1.75 -18.07
N VAL A 11 -19.80 -2.70 -18.56
CA VAL A 11 -20.92 -3.33 -17.81
C VAL A 11 -20.49 -4.57 -17.04
N ALA A 12 -19.18 -4.89 -17.04
CA ALA A 12 -18.66 -6.05 -16.33
C ALA A 12 -18.69 -5.79 -14.82
N LYS A 13 -19.42 -6.64 -14.13
CA LYS A 13 -19.50 -6.66 -12.66
C LYS A 13 -18.67 -7.79 -12.12
N TYR A 14 -17.97 -7.53 -11.03
CA TYR A 14 -17.14 -8.49 -10.33
C TYR A 14 -17.84 -8.95 -9.05
N ASP A 15 -17.75 -10.24 -8.74
CA ASP A 15 -18.15 -10.78 -7.44
C ASP A 15 -17.07 -10.60 -6.37
N TYR A 16 -15.82 -10.43 -6.82
CA TYR A 16 -14.67 -10.25 -5.97
C TYR A 16 -13.62 -9.37 -6.66
N ILE A 17 -13.13 -8.36 -5.93
CA ILE A 17 -12.02 -7.51 -6.35
C ILE A 17 -10.90 -7.63 -5.33
N PHE A 18 -9.70 -7.96 -5.80
CA PHE A 18 -8.51 -8.08 -4.97
C PHE A 18 -7.50 -7.01 -5.36
N CYS A 19 -7.06 -6.21 -4.38
CA CYS A 19 -6.04 -5.19 -4.54
C CYS A 19 -4.88 -5.49 -3.60
N ARG A 20 -3.66 -5.57 -4.13
CA ARG A 20 -2.49 -5.92 -3.33
C ARG A 20 -1.26 -5.14 -3.76
N TYR A 21 -0.52 -4.64 -2.78
CA TYR A 21 0.77 -3.94 -2.95
C TYR A 21 0.70 -2.76 -3.94
N MET A 22 -0.37 -1.96 -3.87
CA MET A 22 -0.53 -0.74 -4.67
C MET A 22 -0.06 0.52 -3.93
N VAL A 23 0.62 0.34 -2.80
CA VAL A 23 1.32 1.38 -2.04
C VAL A 23 2.12 2.34 -2.93
N VAL A 24 1.98 3.66 -2.70
CA VAL A 24 2.53 4.76 -3.52
C VAL A 24 2.01 4.82 -4.97
N ALA A 25 1.48 3.74 -5.55
CA ALA A 25 0.93 3.73 -6.91
C ALA A 25 -0.44 4.40 -7.02
N ILE A 26 -1.20 4.45 -5.92
CA ILE A 26 -2.50 5.14 -5.83
C ILE A 26 -2.32 6.52 -5.17
N ALA A 27 -2.81 7.57 -5.83
CA ALA A 27 -2.87 8.92 -5.26
C ALA A 27 -4.11 9.11 -4.39
N ASP A 28 -5.28 8.69 -4.87
CA ASP A 28 -6.57 8.88 -4.22
C ASP A 28 -7.24 7.53 -3.94
N TRP A 29 -6.89 6.96 -2.79
CA TRP A 29 -7.46 5.70 -2.32
C TRP A 29 -8.97 5.78 -2.09
N ALA A 30 -9.47 6.93 -1.63
CA ALA A 30 -10.89 7.14 -1.43
C ALA A 30 -11.62 7.08 -2.77
N LYS A 31 -11.09 7.72 -3.81
CA LYS A 31 -11.64 7.65 -5.17
C LYS A 31 -11.56 6.23 -5.75
N LEU A 32 -10.45 5.51 -5.59
CA LEU A 32 -10.36 4.12 -6.03
C LEU A 32 -11.43 3.26 -5.37
N ILE A 33 -11.58 3.38 -4.04
CA ILE A 33 -12.58 2.63 -3.28
C ILE A 33 -14.00 3.05 -3.67
N GLN A 34 -14.24 4.34 -3.94
CA GLN A 34 -15.51 4.83 -4.48
C GLN A 34 -15.80 4.26 -5.87
N ASN A 35 -14.82 4.18 -6.77
CA ASN A 35 -14.99 3.57 -8.09
C ASN A 35 -15.33 2.08 -7.99
N ILE A 36 -14.73 1.37 -7.04
CA ILE A 36 -15.08 -0.03 -6.72
C ILE A 36 -16.51 -0.10 -6.16
N TYR A 37 -16.89 0.86 -5.32
CA TYR A 37 -18.14 0.84 -4.56
C TYR A 37 -19.38 1.30 -5.32
N GLN A 38 -19.29 2.36 -6.13
CA GLN A 38 -20.44 2.86 -6.91
C GLN A 38 -21.05 1.67 -7.64
N TYR A 39 -22.30 1.20 -7.45
CA TYR A 39 -23.18 1.27 -6.29
C TYR A 39 -23.75 -0.12 -5.94
N VAL A 40 -23.48 -0.59 -4.73
CA VAL A 40 -24.24 -1.65 -4.02
C VAL A 40 -25.19 -0.96 -3.02
N LEU A 41 -26.50 -1.14 -3.21
CA LEU A 41 -27.64 -0.72 -2.35
C LEU A 41 -28.11 0.76 -2.35
N ILE A 42 -29.30 0.98 -2.93
CA ILE A 42 -30.23 2.07 -2.57
C ILE A 42 -31.64 1.46 -2.37
N PRO A 43 -32.24 1.49 -1.17
CA PRO A 43 -33.64 1.07 -0.98
C PRO A 43 -34.69 2.16 -1.24
N ARG A 44 -34.34 3.35 -1.77
CA ARG A 44 -35.27 4.51 -1.85
C ARG A 44 -35.26 5.34 -3.14
N LEU A 45 -34.70 4.85 -4.23
CA LEU A 45 -34.83 5.49 -5.54
C LEU A 45 -35.81 4.69 -6.41
N ASN A 46 -36.57 5.40 -7.26
CA ASN A 46 -37.51 4.80 -8.19
C ASN A 46 -36.76 3.86 -9.17
N ALA A 47 -37.46 2.82 -9.66
CA ALA A 47 -36.86 1.73 -10.44
C ALA A 47 -36.04 2.19 -11.66
N GLN A 48 -36.34 3.38 -12.20
CA GLN A 48 -35.65 3.94 -13.36
C GLN A 48 -34.30 4.61 -13.01
N ALA A 49 -34.17 5.25 -11.86
CA ALA A 49 -32.87 5.72 -11.36
C ALA A 49 -32.00 4.56 -10.86
N MET A 50 -32.64 3.51 -10.32
CA MET A 50 -31.97 2.29 -9.87
C MET A 50 -31.33 1.52 -11.04
N PHE A 51 -32.02 1.39 -12.19
CA PHE A 51 -31.47 0.74 -13.37
C PHE A 51 -30.27 1.50 -13.97
N PHE A 52 -30.32 2.84 -13.95
CA PHE A 52 -29.21 3.66 -14.45
C PHE A 52 -27.98 3.58 -13.52
N LEU A 53 -28.16 3.57 -12.19
CA LEU A 53 -27.06 3.50 -11.22
C LEU A 53 -26.42 2.10 -11.09
N ILE A 54 -27.21 1.03 -11.23
CA ILE A 54 -26.71 -0.36 -11.20
C ILE A 54 -25.78 -0.64 -12.39
N LEU A 55 -25.98 0.01 -13.55
CA LEU A 55 -25.12 -0.19 -14.72
C LEU A 55 -23.70 0.38 -14.55
N PHE A 56 -23.52 1.33 -13.63
CA PHE A 56 -22.20 1.89 -13.31
C PHE A 56 -21.53 1.19 -12.13
N SER A 57 -22.06 0.03 -11.69
CA SER A 57 -21.42 -0.74 -10.63
C SER A 57 -20.38 -1.74 -11.11
N HIS A 58 -19.18 -1.64 -10.53
CA HIS A 58 -18.09 -2.58 -10.80
C HIS A 58 -18.13 -3.77 -9.85
N LEU A 59 -18.77 -3.65 -8.69
CA LEU A 59 -19.04 -4.78 -7.80
C LEU A 59 -20.52 -5.21 -7.87
N ASN A 60 -20.77 -6.52 -7.87
CA ASN A 60 -22.11 -7.08 -7.72
C ASN A 60 -22.65 -6.83 -6.30
N PRO A 61 -23.97 -6.67 -6.10
CA PRO A 61 -24.56 -6.70 -4.77
C PRO A 61 -24.18 -7.97 -4.02
N GLY A 62 -23.58 -7.83 -2.83
CA GLY A 62 -23.04 -8.95 -2.05
C GLY A 62 -21.64 -9.43 -2.46
N GLY A 63 -21.00 -8.77 -3.44
CA GLY A 63 -19.61 -9.00 -3.77
C GLY A 63 -18.65 -8.51 -2.69
N TRP A 64 -17.41 -9.00 -2.75
CA TRP A 64 -16.38 -8.72 -1.76
C TRP A 64 -15.22 -7.93 -2.35
N VAL A 65 -14.60 -7.09 -1.52
CA VAL A 65 -13.32 -6.48 -1.84
C VAL A 65 -12.31 -6.82 -0.76
N GLU A 66 -11.10 -7.18 -1.18
CA GLU A 66 -10.00 -7.46 -0.28
C GLU A 66 -8.79 -6.62 -0.67
N PHE A 67 -8.19 -5.99 0.34
CA PHE A 67 -7.00 -5.18 0.22
C PHE A 67 -5.90 -5.79 1.08
N GLN A 68 -4.77 -6.12 0.46
CA GLN A 68 -3.57 -6.55 1.15
C GLN A 68 -2.47 -5.49 0.93
N GLU A 69 -2.28 -4.63 1.93
CA GLU A 69 -1.49 -3.42 1.80
C GLU A 69 -0.52 -3.23 2.95
N MET A 70 0.59 -2.52 2.69
CA MET A 70 1.57 -2.24 3.73
C MET A 70 1.03 -1.21 4.74
N GLY A 71 1.12 -1.55 6.01
CA GLY A 71 0.83 -0.68 7.15
C GLY A 71 2.09 -0.05 7.73
N GLU A 72 2.02 0.34 9.00
CA GLU A 72 3.17 0.93 9.70
C GLU A 72 4.17 -0.14 10.16
N ASP A 73 5.45 0.18 10.00
CA ASP A 73 6.54 -0.61 10.56
C ASP A 73 6.57 -0.49 12.08
N ASN A 74 7.11 -1.50 12.77
CA ASN A 74 7.48 -1.35 14.17
C ASN A 74 8.52 -0.22 14.33
N PRO A 75 8.51 0.50 15.46
CA PRO A 75 9.65 1.34 15.81
C PRO A 75 10.91 0.47 15.92
N TYR A 76 11.99 0.93 15.30
CA TYR A 76 13.34 0.38 15.45
C TYR A 76 14.34 1.53 15.63
N THR A 77 15.57 1.19 15.99
CA THR A 77 16.63 2.09 16.45
C THR A 77 16.80 3.33 15.55
N GLU A 78 16.57 4.52 16.11
CA GLU A 78 16.54 5.79 15.36
C GLU A 78 17.92 6.20 14.81
N GLU A 79 18.98 5.66 15.42
CA GLU A 79 20.37 5.90 15.02
C GLU A 79 20.71 5.24 13.67
N LEU A 80 20.00 4.16 13.32
CA LEU A 80 20.25 3.38 12.11
C LEU A 80 19.97 4.21 10.85
N ALA A 81 20.86 4.08 9.86
CA ALA A 81 20.69 4.67 8.54
C ALA A 81 19.40 4.22 7.87
N VAL A 82 18.98 2.94 8.02
CA VAL A 82 17.70 2.46 7.48
C VAL A 82 16.50 3.15 8.10
N PHE A 83 16.56 3.52 9.40
CA PHE A 83 15.48 4.26 10.06
C PHE A 83 15.35 5.67 9.49
N LYS A 84 16.48 6.37 9.42
CA LYS A 84 16.56 7.73 8.88
C LYS A 84 16.13 7.78 7.42
N TRP A 85 16.52 6.78 6.63
CA TRP A 85 16.10 6.64 5.24
C TRP A 85 14.57 6.43 5.15
N ASN A 86 14.02 5.49 5.91
CA ASN A 86 12.58 5.19 5.90
C ASN A 86 11.75 6.43 6.29
N ARG A 87 12.12 7.13 7.37
CA ARG A 87 11.42 8.38 7.77
C ARG A 87 11.41 9.44 6.68
N LYS A 88 12.54 9.62 5.98
CA LYS A 88 12.61 10.56 4.85
C LYS A 88 11.78 10.08 3.66
N TYR A 89 11.79 8.78 3.38
CA TYR A 89 11.01 8.18 2.31
C TYR A 89 9.50 8.38 2.56
N LEU A 90 9.01 8.07 3.77
CA LEU A 90 7.61 8.29 4.15
C LEU A 90 7.21 9.77 4.02
N ALA A 91 8.04 10.69 4.53
CA ALA A 91 7.76 12.12 4.43
C ALA A 91 7.71 12.61 2.97
N ALA A 92 8.57 12.10 2.10
CA ALA A 92 8.58 12.44 0.69
C ALA A 92 7.34 11.88 -0.05
N CYS A 93 6.92 10.66 0.28
CA CYS A 93 5.67 10.06 -0.21
C CYS A 93 4.44 10.88 0.21
N ASP A 94 4.36 11.26 1.49
CA ASP A 94 3.27 12.08 2.02
C ASP A 94 3.25 13.47 1.34
N ALA A 95 4.42 14.09 1.12
CA ALA A 95 4.53 15.37 0.40
C ALA A 95 4.13 15.29 -1.08
N MET A 96 4.27 14.12 -1.70
CA MET A 96 3.79 13.83 -3.06
C MET A 96 2.28 13.50 -3.09
N GLY A 97 1.63 13.44 -1.93
CA GLY A 97 0.21 13.08 -1.80
C GLY A 97 -0.06 11.59 -2.02
N ARG A 98 0.94 10.72 -1.85
CA ARG A 98 0.84 9.28 -2.08
C ARG A 98 1.33 8.52 -0.86
N THR A 99 0.41 7.91 -0.10
CA THR A 99 0.79 7.20 1.14
C THR A 99 1.61 5.95 0.86
N ALA A 100 2.68 5.78 1.63
CA ALA A 100 3.48 4.56 1.67
C ALA A 100 2.98 3.56 2.75
N ARG A 101 1.88 3.87 3.43
CA ARG A 101 1.32 3.05 4.53
C ARG A 101 -0.23 2.93 4.44
N PRO A 102 -0.80 2.55 3.28
CA PRO A 102 -2.26 2.51 3.12
C PRO A 102 -2.95 1.50 4.04
N GLY A 103 -2.28 0.41 4.44
CA GLY A 103 -2.89 -0.66 5.24
C GLY A 103 -3.50 -0.20 6.57
N SER A 104 -2.99 0.88 7.17
CA SER A 104 -3.57 1.45 8.41
C SER A 104 -4.83 2.29 8.16
N GLN A 105 -5.14 2.66 6.92
CA GLN A 105 -6.20 3.59 6.54
C GLN A 105 -7.31 2.93 5.72
N VAL A 106 -7.02 1.83 5.02
CA VAL A 106 -7.96 1.12 4.14
C VAL A 106 -9.28 0.76 4.83
N GLU A 107 -9.23 0.24 6.06
CA GLU A 107 -10.45 -0.08 6.82
C GLU A 107 -11.36 1.15 6.99
N SER A 108 -10.76 2.29 7.34
CA SER A 108 -11.51 3.53 7.52
C SER A 108 -12.14 3.99 6.20
N TRP A 109 -11.39 3.92 5.10
CA TRP A 109 -11.91 4.29 3.78
C TRP A 109 -13.06 3.39 3.33
N LEU A 110 -12.94 2.07 3.50
CA LEU A 110 -14.00 1.10 3.20
C LEU A 110 -15.29 1.41 3.97
N ARG A 111 -15.19 1.58 5.30
CA ARG A 111 -16.34 1.90 6.15
C ARG A 111 -16.96 3.24 5.76
N SER A 112 -16.15 4.26 5.52
CA SER A 112 -16.64 5.60 5.15
C SER A 112 -17.34 5.63 3.79
N THR A 113 -16.99 4.70 2.90
CA THR A 113 -17.59 4.59 1.56
C THR A 113 -18.94 3.86 1.59
N GLY A 114 -19.19 3.03 2.62
CA GLY A 114 -20.44 2.32 2.81
C GLY A 114 -20.36 0.81 2.60
N PHE A 115 -19.14 0.22 2.62
CA PHE A 115 -19.00 -1.22 2.72
C PHE A 115 -19.48 -1.70 4.10
N ASP A 116 -20.38 -2.67 4.10
CA ASP A 116 -20.77 -3.42 5.29
C ASP A 116 -19.79 -4.56 5.57
N ASN A 117 -19.78 -5.09 6.80
CA ASN A 117 -18.95 -6.25 7.21
C ASN A 117 -17.44 -6.11 6.93
N VAL A 118 -16.86 -4.94 7.19
CA VAL A 118 -15.42 -4.74 7.05
C VAL A 118 -14.68 -5.43 8.20
N GLU A 119 -13.80 -6.37 7.85
CA GLU A 119 -12.83 -7.01 8.76
C GLU A 119 -11.40 -6.61 8.40
N SER A 120 -10.53 -6.58 9.40
CA SER A 120 -9.12 -6.24 9.23
C SER A 120 -8.26 -7.22 10.02
N GLN A 121 -7.25 -7.79 9.36
CA GLN A 121 -6.29 -8.69 9.97
C GLN A 121 -4.89 -8.13 9.72
N LYS A 122 -4.04 -8.20 10.75
CA LYS A 122 -2.66 -7.71 10.68
C LYS A 122 -1.70 -8.89 10.66
N PHE A 123 -0.92 -8.99 9.60
CA PHE A 123 0.13 -9.98 9.43
C PHE A 123 1.49 -9.36 9.66
N LYS A 124 2.28 -9.99 10.52
CA LYS A 124 3.64 -9.54 10.84
C LYS A 124 4.61 -10.09 9.82
N ALA A 125 5.18 -9.21 8.99
CA ALA A 125 6.22 -9.55 8.03
C ALA A 125 7.57 -9.02 8.52
N PRO A 126 8.45 -9.87 9.09
CA PRO A 126 9.80 -9.44 9.42
C PRO A 126 10.59 -9.14 8.15
N SER A 127 11.65 -8.35 8.27
CA SER A 127 12.68 -8.22 7.24
C SER A 127 14.03 -8.65 7.81
N GLY A 128 14.66 -9.62 7.16
CA GLY A 128 15.89 -10.27 7.59
C GLY A 128 15.69 -11.54 8.43
N GLN A 129 16.78 -12.05 9.00
CA GLN A 129 16.84 -13.39 9.62
C GLN A 129 16.50 -13.42 11.12
N TRP A 130 16.14 -12.29 11.71
CA TRP A 130 16.05 -12.14 13.17
C TRP A 130 14.83 -12.82 13.79
N ALA A 131 13.84 -13.22 12.98
CA ALA A 131 12.68 -13.97 13.46
C ALA A 131 13.11 -15.36 13.98
N LYS A 132 12.63 -15.73 15.18
CA LYS A 132 12.90 -17.03 15.80
C LYS A 132 12.16 -18.18 15.10
N ASP A 133 10.96 -17.89 14.62
CA ASP A 133 10.15 -18.85 13.88
C ASP A 133 10.80 -19.13 12.51
N PRO A 134 11.08 -20.39 12.16
CA PRO A 134 11.73 -20.72 10.89
C PRO A 134 10.96 -20.24 9.65
N GLN A 135 9.63 -20.30 9.65
CA GLN A 135 8.82 -19.87 8.51
C GLN A 135 8.87 -18.35 8.38
N LEU A 136 8.72 -17.61 9.49
CA LEU A 136 8.83 -16.14 9.46
C LEU A 136 10.25 -15.69 9.10
N ARG A 137 11.28 -16.47 9.44
CA ARG A 137 12.66 -16.19 9.03
C ARG A 137 12.84 -16.33 7.51
N ASP A 138 12.25 -17.35 6.91
CA ASP A 138 12.29 -17.55 5.45
C ASP A 138 11.53 -16.42 4.72
N VAL A 139 10.34 -16.06 5.22
CA VAL A 139 9.60 -14.87 4.76
C VAL A 139 10.45 -13.61 4.89
N GLY A 140 11.12 -13.43 6.03
CA GLY A 140 11.96 -12.26 6.28
C GLY A 140 13.14 -12.13 5.33
N MET A 141 13.70 -13.26 4.88
CA MET A 141 14.73 -13.26 3.84
C MET A 141 14.20 -12.84 2.48
N ILE A 142 12.99 -13.27 2.12
CA ILE A 142 12.33 -12.83 0.88
C ILE A 142 12.05 -11.33 0.94
N CYS A 143 11.49 -10.82 2.04
CA CYS A 143 11.24 -9.39 2.23
C CYS A 143 12.53 -8.56 2.20
N LEU A 144 13.62 -9.05 2.80
CA LEU A 144 14.91 -8.39 2.75
C LEU A 144 15.46 -8.33 1.31
N SER A 145 15.35 -9.42 0.55
CA SER A 145 15.78 -9.45 -0.85
C SER A 145 15.00 -8.43 -1.68
N GLN A 146 13.66 -8.41 -1.54
CA GLN A 146 12.80 -7.46 -2.24
C GLN A 146 13.15 -6.01 -1.91
N LEU A 147 13.37 -5.72 -0.63
CA LEU A 147 13.79 -4.38 -0.19
C LEU A 147 15.13 -4.00 -0.83
N LEU A 148 16.13 -4.88 -0.78
CA LEU A 148 17.46 -4.61 -1.33
C LEU A 148 17.46 -4.40 -2.85
N ASP A 149 16.69 -5.19 -3.58
CA ASP A 149 16.57 -5.11 -5.04
C ASP A 149 15.85 -3.83 -5.47
N GLY A 150 14.81 -3.42 -4.74
CA GLY A 150 14.05 -2.19 -5.01
C GLY A 150 14.69 -0.91 -4.48
N LEU A 151 15.59 -1.01 -3.49
CA LEU A 151 16.06 0.10 -2.65
C LEU A 151 16.50 1.33 -3.45
N GLU A 152 17.27 1.10 -4.51
CA GLU A 152 17.77 2.18 -5.34
C GLU A 152 16.68 2.81 -6.19
N GLY A 153 15.89 1.97 -6.86
CA GLY A 153 14.90 2.41 -7.85
C GLY A 153 13.89 3.37 -7.24
N PHE A 154 13.23 2.98 -6.15
CA PHE A 154 12.24 3.85 -5.52
C PHE A 154 12.89 5.08 -4.85
N THR A 155 14.13 4.96 -4.34
CA THR A 155 14.80 6.07 -3.65
C THR A 155 15.21 7.13 -4.67
N LEU A 156 15.83 6.74 -5.78
CA LEU A 156 16.22 7.71 -6.82
C LEU A 156 15.01 8.34 -7.49
N LYS A 157 13.95 7.54 -7.76
CA LYS A 157 12.69 8.04 -8.33
C LYS A 157 12.11 9.17 -7.47
N LEU A 158 12.06 8.97 -6.16
CA LEU A 158 11.44 9.92 -5.24
C LEU A 158 12.40 11.08 -4.88
N PHE A 159 13.61 10.79 -4.43
CA PHE A 159 14.51 11.82 -3.92
C PHE A 159 15.12 12.67 -5.04
N CYS A 160 15.57 12.06 -6.14
CA CYS A 160 16.12 12.83 -7.25
C CYS A 160 14.99 13.41 -8.10
N GLY A 161 13.98 12.60 -8.43
CA GLY A 161 12.90 13.00 -9.33
C GLY A 161 11.92 14.02 -8.73
N PHE A 162 11.60 13.92 -7.44
CA PHE A 162 10.63 14.82 -6.79
C PHE A 162 11.30 15.86 -5.88
N LEU A 163 12.31 15.47 -5.09
CA LEU A 163 12.98 16.40 -4.16
C LEU A 163 14.21 17.10 -4.74
N GLY A 164 14.60 16.80 -5.99
CA GLY A 164 15.75 17.44 -6.66
C GLY A 164 17.11 17.12 -6.02
N LYS A 165 17.22 16.01 -5.29
CA LYS A 165 18.49 15.54 -4.71
C LYS A 165 19.43 15.03 -5.79
N THR A 166 20.73 15.08 -5.51
CA THR A 166 21.73 14.51 -6.42
C THR A 166 21.81 13.00 -6.25
N GLN A 167 22.12 12.30 -7.33
CA GLN A 167 22.26 10.85 -7.31
C GLN A 167 23.42 10.42 -6.40
N GLU A 168 24.50 11.19 -6.36
CA GLU A 168 25.66 10.93 -5.50
C GLU A 168 25.27 10.98 -4.01
N GLU A 169 24.49 11.98 -3.58
CA GLU A 169 24.00 12.08 -2.20
C GLU A 169 23.18 10.84 -1.82
N MET A 170 22.32 10.38 -2.75
CA MET A 170 21.47 9.22 -2.52
C MET A 170 22.26 7.91 -2.48
N LEU A 171 23.23 7.71 -3.38
CA LEU A 171 24.05 6.49 -3.40
C LEU A 171 24.88 6.35 -2.11
N VAL A 172 25.39 7.45 -1.56
CA VAL A 172 26.09 7.45 -0.26
C VAL A 172 25.15 7.04 0.87
N MET A 173 23.93 7.59 0.91
CA MET A 173 22.91 7.19 1.89
C MET A 173 22.58 5.70 1.76
N LEU A 174 22.31 5.24 0.55
CA LEU A 174 21.91 3.87 0.26
C LEU A 174 23.01 2.85 0.57
N SER A 175 24.29 3.22 0.42
CA SER A 175 25.41 2.36 0.82
C SER A 175 25.33 1.99 2.31
N ASN A 176 25.06 2.97 3.18
CA ASN A 176 24.94 2.74 4.62
C ASN A 176 23.69 1.91 4.95
N VAL A 177 22.56 2.19 4.30
CA VAL A 177 21.31 1.44 4.47
C VAL A 177 21.51 -0.03 4.11
N ARG A 178 22.13 -0.33 2.95
CA ARG A 178 22.41 -1.70 2.52
C ARG A 178 23.31 -2.44 3.49
N LYS A 179 24.31 -1.75 4.05
CA LYS A 179 25.23 -2.35 5.03
C LYS A 179 24.49 -2.78 6.30
N GLU A 180 23.60 -1.95 6.82
CA GLU A 180 22.80 -2.26 8.02
C GLU A 180 21.75 -3.34 7.77
N LEU A 181 21.08 -3.29 6.63
CA LEU A 181 20.11 -4.32 6.24
C LEU A 181 20.78 -5.71 6.13
N LYS A 182 21.98 -5.77 5.52
CA LYS A 182 22.73 -7.02 5.37
C LYS A 182 23.40 -7.50 6.66
N SER A 183 23.70 -6.61 7.60
CA SER A 183 24.30 -7.00 8.88
C SER A 183 23.28 -7.59 9.86
N GLY A 184 21.98 -7.43 9.61
CA GLY A 184 20.92 -7.85 10.52
C GLY A 184 20.80 -6.96 11.76
N ALA A 185 21.42 -5.77 11.76
CA ALA A 185 21.34 -4.83 12.88
C ALA A 185 19.94 -4.23 13.07
N ALA A 186 19.13 -4.20 12.00
CA ALA A 186 17.77 -3.68 12.01
C ALA A 186 16.76 -4.81 12.12
N HIS A 187 15.98 -4.83 13.21
CA HIS A 187 14.88 -5.77 13.41
C HIS A 187 13.55 -5.17 12.93
N ILE A 188 13.45 -4.99 11.61
CA ILE A 188 12.28 -4.36 10.97
C ILE A 188 11.14 -5.39 10.89
N LEU A 189 9.96 -4.98 11.31
CA LEU A 189 8.71 -5.73 11.26
C LEU A 189 7.64 -4.84 10.64
N VAL A 190 7.19 -5.20 9.44
CA VAL A 190 6.10 -4.51 8.74
C VAL A 190 4.78 -5.17 9.12
N ASN A 191 3.76 -4.38 9.40
CA ASN A 191 2.39 -4.90 9.49
C ASN A 191 1.76 -4.85 8.09
N GLN A 192 1.27 -5.97 7.59
CA GLN A 192 0.45 -6.07 6.37
C GLN A 192 -1.00 -6.37 6.72
#